data_AF-A0A7J7Y026-F1
#
_entry.id   AF-A0A7J7Y026-F1
#
_cell.length_a   1.000
_cell.length_b   1.000
_cell.length_c   1.000
_cell.angle_alpha   90.00
_cell.angle_beta   90.00
_cell.angle_gamma   90.00
#
_symmetry.space_group_name_H-M   'P 1'
#
loop_
_entity.id
_entity.type
_entity.pdbx_description
1 polymer ?
#
loop_
_entity_poly.entity_id
_entity_poly.type
_entity_poly.pdbx_seq_one_letter_code
_entity_poly.pdbx_strand_id
1 'polypeptide(L)'
;MLSFHGKYARVTRLMGIGTKALEIHLLRRIQLRDGEIFRNFDELTCVVQEIDEQVAREQRQQQEDGPEESQGHGWQSPAQPSIGESGAAASEEQPVPFVLPVGVRSSDQNYPRTCRMCFYGVDIESFAYPRHCCPGVFILFDEDHFGFLWLEEKYFWYDRVQDTFQNVEAPSPQAFLEMLKDIQSSFIF
;
A
#
# COMPACT_ATOMS: atom_id res chain seq x y z
N MET A 1 -12.03 1.93 0.02
CA MET A 1 -11.94 1.30 1.37
C MET A 1 -10.51 0.86 1.60
N LEU A 2 -9.86 1.39 2.65
CA LEU A 2 -8.52 0.96 3.07
C LEU A 2 -8.65 -0.19 4.07
N SER A 3 -7.85 -1.25 3.91
CA SER A 3 -7.84 -2.43 4.78
C SER A 3 -6.42 -2.98 4.94
N PHE A 4 -6.14 -3.70 6.04
CA PHE A 4 -4.81 -4.19 6.40
C PHE A 4 -4.75 -5.72 6.37
N HIS A 5 -3.68 -6.27 5.79
CA HIS A 5 -3.49 -7.69 5.48
C HIS A 5 -2.05 -8.10 5.82
N GLY A 6 -1.70 -8.00 7.10
CA GLY A 6 -0.35 -8.31 7.59
C GLY A 6 0.69 -7.32 7.06
N LYS A 7 1.53 -7.77 6.11
CA LYS A 7 2.61 -6.93 5.51
C LYS A 7 2.12 -5.99 4.40
N TYR A 8 0.84 -6.05 4.06
CA TYR A 8 0.23 -5.23 3.03
C TYR A 8 -0.95 -4.42 3.58
N ALA A 9 -1.17 -3.23 3.03
CA ALA A 9 -2.48 -2.59 3.06
C ALA A 9 -3.08 -2.60 1.66
N ARG A 10 -4.40 -2.59 1.57
CA ARG A 10 -5.14 -2.64 0.30
C ARG A 10 -6.21 -1.57 0.26
N VAL A 11 -6.23 -0.79 -0.81
CA VAL A 11 -7.33 0.11 -1.16
C VAL A 11 -8.24 -0.59 -2.15
N THR A 12 -9.41 -1.03 -1.69
CA THR A 12 -10.45 -1.63 -2.53
C THR A 12 -11.43 -0.55 -2.97
N ARG A 13 -11.68 -0.46 -4.28
CA ARG A 13 -12.73 0.38 -4.84
C ARG A 13 -14.11 -0.19 -4.49
N LEU A 14 -14.99 0.64 -3.93
CA LEU A 14 -16.36 0.25 -3.55
C LEU A 14 -17.42 0.66 -4.61
N MET A 15 -17.13 1.69 -5.41
CA MET A 15 -18.05 2.21 -6.44
C MET A 15 -17.31 2.48 -7.75
N GLY A 16 -18.01 2.35 -8.88
CA GLY A 16 -17.47 2.54 -10.23
C GLY A 16 -17.28 1.22 -11.00
N ILE A 17 -16.78 1.29 -12.24
CA ILE A 17 -16.49 0.11 -13.08
C ILE A 17 -15.04 -0.35 -12.84
N GLY A 18 -14.84 -1.67 -12.75
CA GLY A 18 -13.52 -2.32 -12.67
C GLY A 18 -13.04 -2.68 -11.26
N THR A 19 -12.10 -3.63 -11.19
CA THR A 19 -11.58 -4.27 -9.96
C THR A 19 -10.33 -3.61 -9.41
N LYS A 20 -10.16 -2.30 -9.61
CA LYS A 20 -8.93 -1.62 -9.22
C LYS A 20 -8.68 -1.75 -7.72
N ALA A 21 -7.53 -2.33 -7.39
CA ALA A 21 -7.03 -2.41 -6.04
C ALA A 21 -5.62 -1.82 -5.99
N LEU A 22 -5.41 -0.85 -5.11
CA LEU A 22 -4.04 -0.44 -4.78
C LEU A 22 -3.53 -1.37 -3.68
N GLU A 23 -2.38 -1.97 -3.89
CA GLU A 23 -1.67 -2.74 -2.86
C GLU A 23 -0.45 -1.94 -2.37
N ILE A 24 -0.35 -1.78 -1.06
CA ILE A 24 0.67 -0.95 -0.40
C ILE A 24 1.57 -1.88 0.38
N HIS A 25 2.87 -1.87 0.08
CA HIS A 25 3.83 -2.74 0.75
C HIS A 25 4.37 -2.03 1.99
N LEU A 26 3.83 -2.38 3.16
CA LEU A 26 4.12 -1.69 4.43
C LEU A 26 5.58 -1.85 4.89
N LEU A 27 6.29 -2.84 4.36
CA LEU A 27 7.71 -3.07 4.62
C LEU A 27 8.64 -2.34 3.62
N ARG A 28 8.09 -1.72 2.57
CA ARG A 28 8.85 -1.05 1.50
C ARG A 28 8.72 0.46 1.63
N ARG A 29 9.30 0.99 2.71
CA ARG A 29 9.25 2.41 3.02
C ARG A 29 10.20 3.21 2.14
N ILE A 30 9.72 4.33 1.60
CA ILE A 30 10.51 5.29 0.81
C ILE A 30 10.94 6.43 1.72
N GLN A 31 12.24 6.76 1.68
CA GLN A 31 12.82 7.79 2.52
C GLN A 31 12.48 9.19 1.98
N LEU A 32 11.99 10.06 2.86
CA LEU A 32 11.41 11.35 2.49
C LEU A 32 12.45 12.45 2.20
N ARG A 33 13.68 12.34 2.74
CA ARG A 33 14.79 13.30 2.55
C ARG A 33 14.33 14.77 2.60
N ASP A 34 13.71 15.19 3.71
CA ASP A 34 13.16 16.54 3.93
C ASP A 34 12.17 17.02 2.84
N GLY A 35 11.55 16.09 2.11
CA GLY A 35 10.63 16.37 1.00
C GLY A 35 11.33 16.64 -0.33
N GLU A 36 12.66 16.60 -0.39
CA GLU A 36 13.42 16.87 -1.62
C GLU A 36 13.17 15.82 -2.69
N ILE A 37 12.90 14.57 -2.29
CA ILE A 37 12.66 13.45 -3.20
C ILE A 37 11.51 13.72 -4.19
N PHE A 38 10.53 14.54 -3.81
CA PHE A 38 9.40 14.87 -4.68
C PHE A 38 9.72 15.95 -5.72
N ARG A 39 10.81 16.71 -5.55
CA ARG A 39 11.20 17.74 -6.52
C ARG A 39 11.87 17.16 -7.76
N ASN A 40 12.44 15.97 -7.64
CA ASN A 40 13.13 15.25 -8.70
C ASN A 40 12.35 13.99 -9.07
N PHE A 41 11.51 14.08 -10.10
CA PHE A 41 10.67 12.96 -10.52
C PHE A 41 11.49 11.77 -11.05
N ASP A 42 12.63 12.03 -11.69
CA ASP A 42 13.52 10.98 -12.20
C ASP A 42 14.13 10.18 -11.03
N GLU A 43 14.59 10.86 -9.98
CA GLU A 43 15.10 10.20 -8.78
C GLU A 43 14.02 9.37 -8.08
N LEU A 44 12.82 9.93 -7.91
CA LEU A 44 11.70 9.20 -7.32
C LEU A 44 11.34 7.96 -8.15
N THR A 45 11.34 8.09 -9.48
CA THR A 45 11.11 7.01 -10.43
C THR A 45 12.15 5.91 -10.28
N CYS A 46 13.44 6.26 -10.23
CA CYS A 46 14.51 5.29 -10.02
C CYS A 46 14.34 4.52 -8.71
N VAL A 47 14.04 5.20 -7.60
CA VAL A 47 13.83 4.54 -6.29
C VAL A 47 12.67 3.56 -6.34
N VAL A 48 11.55 3.96 -6.95
CA VAL A 48 10.36 3.10 -7.05
C VAL A 48 10.63 1.88 -7.95
N GLN A 49 11.31 2.07 -9.08
CA GLN A 49 11.70 0.97 -9.98
C GLN A 49 12.66 -0.01 -9.31
N GLU A 50 13.64 0.49 -8.54
CA GLU A 50 14.55 -0.38 -7.80
C GLU A 50 13.81 -1.25 -6.78
N ILE A 51 12.84 -0.67 -6.06
CA ILE A 51 11.99 -1.42 -5.14
C ILE A 51 11.12 -2.44 -5.89
N ASP A 52 10.54 -2.06 -7.04
CA ASP A 52 9.72 -2.94 -7.89
C ASP A 52 10.52 -4.18 -8.32
N GLU A 53 11.75 -3.98 -8.78
CA GLU A 53 12.64 -5.07 -9.18
C GLU A 53 13.01 -5.99 -8.01
N GLN A 54 13.27 -5.42 -6.82
CA GLN A 54 13.53 -6.19 -5.61
C GLN A 54 12.31 -7.04 -5.23
N VAL A 55 11.12 -6.46 -5.22
CA VAL A 55 9.86 -7.16 -4.95
C VAL A 55 9.63 -8.28 -5.97
N ALA A 56 9.82 -8.02 -7.26
CA ALA A 56 9.67 -9.01 -8.31
C ALA A 56 10.69 -10.16 -8.20
N ARG A 57 11.90 -9.89 -7.70
CA ARG A 57 12.92 -10.92 -7.42
C ARG A 57 12.52 -11.80 -6.25
N GLU A 58 12.12 -11.21 -5.13
CA GLU A 58 11.69 -11.95 -3.94
C GLU A 58 10.46 -12.82 -4.19
N GLN A 59 9.51 -12.33 -5.00
CA GLN A 59 8.34 -13.11 -5.40
C GLN A 59 8.71 -14.32 -6.28
N ARG A 60 9.68 -14.18 -7.18
CA ARG A 60 10.19 -15.31 -7.98
C ARG A 60 10.87 -16.35 -7.11
N GLN A 61 11.72 -15.95 -6.18
CA GLN A 61 12.40 -16.87 -5.25
C GLN A 61 11.38 -17.66 -4.40
N GLN A 62 10.32 -17.01 -3.92
CA GLN A 62 9.24 -17.71 -3.18
C GLN A 62 8.41 -18.66 -4.05
N GLN A 63 8.35 -18.48 -5.37
CA GLN A 63 7.67 -19.40 -6.28
C GLN A 63 8.56 -20.58 -6.72
N GLU A 64 9.86 -20.35 -6.86
CA GLU A 64 10.83 -21.41 -7.19
C GLU A 64 11.05 -22.36 -6.00
N ASP A 65 10.91 -21.88 -4.77
CA ASP A 65 11.04 -22.65 -3.53
C ASP A 65 9.70 -23.29 -3.07
N GLY A 66 8.99 -23.94 -3.99
CA GLY A 66 7.71 -24.64 -3.73
C GLY A 66 7.82 -25.76 -2.68
N PRO A 67 6.70 -26.19 -2.06
CA PRO A 67 6.67 -26.75 -0.71
C PRO A 67 7.39 -28.09 -0.62
N GLU A 68 8.64 -28.10 -0.15
CA GLU A 68 9.22 -29.34 0.36
C GLU A 68 8.55 -29.69 1.68
N GLU A 69 7.72 -30.74 1.62
CA GLU A 69 7.39 -31.59 2.74
C GLU A 69 8.68 -32.13 3.37
N SER A 70 9.32 -31.36 4.25
CA SER A 70 10.35 -31.87 5.14
C SER A 70 9.73 -32.22 6.48
N GLN A 71 9.30 -33.47 6.59
CA GLN A 71 9.06 -34.12 7.87
C GLN A 71 10.31 -33.98 8.75
N GLY A 72 10.11 -33.38 9.92
CA GLY A 72 10.95 -33.60 11.10
C GLY A 72 12.34 -32.97 11.01
N HIS A 73 12.59 -31.97 11.84
CA HIS A 73 13.41 -32.11 13.04
C HIS A 73 13.45 -30.76 13.77
N GLY A 74 13.28 -30.84 15.08
CA GLY A 74 12.95 -29.70 15.94
C GLY A 74 14.00 -28.60 15.94
N TRP A 75 13.55 -27.39 15.68
CA TRP A 75 14.23 -26.19 16.12
C TRP A 75 13.52 -25.72 17.39
N GLN A 76 14.18 -26.00 18.51
CA GLN A 76 13.73 -25.62 19.84
C GLN A 76 13.57 -24.10 19.92
N SER A 77 12.41 -23.68 20.40
CA SER A 77 12.16 -22.32 20.87
C SER A 77 13.12 -21.97 22.01
N PRO A 78 13.79 -20.81 21.95
CA PRO A 78 14.11 -20.05 23.15
C PRO A 78 12.94 -19.09 23.41
N ALA A 79 12.23 -19.36 24.50
CA ALA A 79 11.35 -18.50 25.28
C ALA A 79 10.83 -17.19 24.63
N GLN A 80 9.51 -17.13 24.46
CA GLN A 80 8.79 -15.86 24.35
C GLN A 80 9.15 -14.94 25.53
N PRO A 81 9.50 -13.66 25.29
CA PRO A 81 9.12 -12.62 26.23
C PRO A 81 7.64 -12.31 25.99
N SER A 82 6.90 -12.34 27.09
CA SER A 82 5.54 -11.83 27.22
C SER A 82 5.32 -10.56 26.40
N ILE A 83 4.19 -10.52 25.70
CA ILE A 83 3.53 -9.29 25.25
C ILE A 83 3.41 -8.38 26.46
N GLY A 84 4.40 -7.51 26.65
CA GLY A 84 4.20 -6.24 27.29
C GLY A 84 3.58 -5.36 26.22
N GLU A 85 2.41 -4.79 26.51
CA GLU A 85 1.95 -3.54 25.92
C GLU A 85 3.07 -2.50 26.04
N SER A 86 4.02 -2.53 25.11
CA SER A 86 4.86 -1.41 24.84
C SER A 86 4.06 -0.55 23.88
N GLY A 87 3.23 0.31 24.46
CA GLY A 87 2.87 1.59 23.87
C GLY A 87 4.14 2.43 23.69
N ALA A 88 5.08 1.94 22.89
CA ALA A 88 6.07 2.78 22.26
C ALA A 88 5.26 3.50 21.19
N ALA A 89 4.80 4.71 21.53
CA ALA A 89 4.47 5.69 20.51
C ALA A 89 5.66 5.67 19.54
N ALA A 90 5.46 5.06 18.36
CA ALA A 90 6.39 5.18 17.27
C ALA A 90 6.63 6.69 17.15
N SER A 91 7.86 7.15 17.39
CA SER A 91 8.20 8.56 17.37
C SER A 91 7.50 9.17 16.17
N GLU A 92 6.48 10.01 16.40
CA GLU A 92 5.70 10.56 15.30
C GLU A 92 6.69 11.34 14.44
N GLU A 93 6.98 10.79 13.27
CA GLU A 93 7.93 11.45 12.38
C GLU A 93 7.35 12.79 11.99
N GLN A 94 8.20 13.82 12.09
CA GLN A 94 7.79 15.16 11.77
C GLN A 94 7.36 15.20 10.30
N PRO A 95 6.15 15.73 9.99
CA PRO A 95 5.71 15.88 8.61
C PRO A 95 6.73 16.71 7.83
N VAL A 96 7.13 16.22 6.65
CA VAL A 96 8.00 16.96 5.74
C VAL A 96 7.15 17.67 4.68
N PRO A 97 7.66 18.73 4.03
CA PRO A 97 7.01 19.33 2.89
C PRO A 97 6.71 18.32 1.78
N PHE A 98 5.48 18.35 1.27
CA PHE A 98 5.06 17.59 0.10
C PHE A 98 4.70 18.54 -1.03
N VAL A 99 5.28 18.28 -2.20
CA VAL A 99 4.97 18.98 -3.45
C VAL A 99 4.81 17.93 -4.54
N LEU A 100 3.87 18.15 -5.46
CA LEU A 100 3.79 17.27 -6.62
C LEU A 100 5.03 17.47 -7.51
N PRO A 101 5.66 16.39 -7.98
CA PRO A 101 6.74 16.50 -8.96
C PRO A 101 6.29 17.23 -10.22
N VAL A 102 7.21 17.95 -10.85
CA VAL A 102 6.94 18.70 -12.08
C VAL A 102 6.42 17.76 -13.16
N GLY A 103 5.35 18.15 -13.86
CA GLY A 103 4.73 17.33 -14.92
C GLY A 103 3.59 16.44 -14.44
N VAL A 104 3.54 16.10 -13.14
CA VAL A 104 2.47 15.28 -12.57
C VAL A 104 1.16 16.04 -12.55
N ARG A 105 0.10 15.42 -13.08
CA ARG A 105 -1.24 16.00 -13.10
C ARG A 105 -2.02 15.58 -11.87
N SER A 106 -2.62 16.55 -11.19
CA SER A 106 -3.65 16.34 -10.18
C SER A 106 -4.95 16.97 -10.63
N SER A 107 -6.07 16.26 -10.42
CA SER A 107 -7.42 16.79 -10.67
C SER A 107 -7.82 17.86 -9.66
N ASP A 108 -7.16 17.89 -8.50
CA ASP A 108 -7.42 18.82 -7.40
C ASP A 108 -6.13 19.50 -6.93
N GLN A 109 -6.18 20.80 -6.66
CA GLN A 109 -5.04 21.59 -6.16
C GLN A 109 -5.01 21.72 -4.63
N ASN A 110 -6.06 21.29 -3.94
CA ASN A 110 -6.22 21.39 -2.48
C ASN A 110 -5.67 20.16 -1.72
N TYR A 111 -4.68 19.47 -2.29
CA TYR A 111 -4.04 18.36 -1.60
C TYR A 111 -3.17 18.84 -0.41
N PRO A 112 -3.00 18.03 0.64
CA PRO A 112 -2.16 18.37 1.79
C PRO A 112 -0.71 18.68 1.37
N ARG A 113 -0.10 19.68 2.00
CA ARG A 113 1.25 20.18 1.64
C ARG A 113 2.38 19.61 2.48
N THR A 114 2.07 18.62 3.32
CA THR A 114 3.05 17.91 4.14
C THR A 114 2.69 16.43 4.20
N CYS A 115 3.68 15.55 4.22
CA CYS A 115 3.46 14.11 4.38
C CYS A 115 4.31 13.52 5.52
N ARG A 116 3.81 12.47 6.16
CA ARG A 116 4.46 11.77 7.28
C ARG A 116 5.26 10.56 6.80
N MET A 117 4.73 9.79 5.86
CA MET A 117 5.34 8.54 5.42
C MET A 117 5.06 8.27 3.95
N CYS A 118 6.01 7.61 3.29
CA CYS A 118 5.83 7.07 1.95
C CYS A 118 6.16 5.58 1.90
N PHE A 119 5.37 4.85 1.14
CA PHE A 119 5.56 3.42 0.91
C PHE A 119 5.45 3.13 -0.58
N TYR A 120 6.18 2.14 -1.05
CA TYR A 120 5.96 1.57 -2.38
C TYR A 120 4.58 0.92 -2.44
N GLY A 121 3.87 1.14 -3.53
CA GLY A 121 2.63 0.46 -3.81
C GLY A 121 2.42 0.25 -5.30
N VAL A 122 1.42 -0.56 -5.61
CA VAL A 122 1.14 -1.03 -6.96
C VAL A 122 -0.36 -0.91 -7.22
N ASP A 123 -0.72 -0.32 -8.35
CA ASP A 123 -2.08 -0.42 -8.87
C ASP A 123 -2.23 -1.76 -9.60
N ILE A 124 -3.08 -2.61 -9.06
CA ILE A 124 -3.37 -3.94 -9.59
C ILE A 124 -4.66 -3.84 -10.40
N GLU A 125 -4.52 -3.66 -11.71
CA GLU A 125 -5.65 -3.80 -12.64
C GLU A 125 -5.81 -5.27 -13.02
N SER A 126 -6.89 -5.92 -12.55
CA SER A 126 -7.05 -7.38 -12.69
C SER A 126 -7.28 -7.86 -14.14
N PHE A 127 -7.44 -6.96 -15.11
CA PHE A 127 -7.88 -7.29 -16.48
C PHE A 127 -6.83 -7.05 -17.57
N ALA A 128 -5.68 -6.49 -17.24
CA ALA A 128 -4.58 -6.39 -18.19
C ALA A 128 -3.82 -7.73 -18.23
N TYR A 129 -3.67 -8.32 -19.42
CA TYR A 129 -2.70 -9.39 -19.65
C TYR A 129 -1.60 -8.87 -20.59
N PRO A 130 -0.30 -8.93 -20.21
CA PRO A 130 0.20 -9.30 -18.88
C PRO A 130 -0.31 -8.31 -17.81
N ARG A 131 -0.41 -8.75 -16.54
CA ARG A 131 -0.83 -7.88 -15.42
C ARG A 131 -0.04 -6.57 -15.49
N HIS A 132 -0.70 -5.50 -15.92
CA HIS A 132 -0.13 -4.16 -15.87
C HIS A 132 -0.26 -3.72 -14.41
N CYS A 133 0.74 -4.10 -13.63
CA CYS A 133 1.00 -3.54 -12.32
C CYS A 133 1.67 -2.19 -12.55
N CYS A 134 0.99 -1.09 -12.25
CA CYS A 134 1.60 0.23 -12.33
C CYS A 134 2.20 0.56 -10.96
N PRO A 135 3.53 0.52 -10.79
CA PRO A 135 4.16 0.87 -9.53
C PRO A 135 4.02 2.37 -9.25
N GLY A 136 4.09 2.72 -7.98
CA GLY A 136 3.92 4.08 -7.53
C GLY A 136 4.25 4.26 -6.06
N VAL A 137 3.91 5.44 -5.55
CA VAL A 137 4.19 5.86 -4.20
C VAL A 137 2.87 6.09 -3.48
N PHE A 138 2.63 5.31 -2.43
CA PHE A 138 1.62 5.62 -1.42
C PHE A 138 2.18 6.70 -0.50
N ILE A 139 1.39 7.74 -0.23
CA ILE A 139 1.79 8.91 0.57
C ILE A 139 0.77 9.06 1.69
N LEU A 140 1.22 8.99 2.94
CA LEU A 140 0.40 9.26 4.11
C LEU A 140 0.57 10.74 4.50
N PHE A 141 -0.50 11.53 4.46
CA PHE A 141 -0.45 12.93 4.85
C PHE A 141 -0.65 13.09 6.36
N ASP A 142 -1.73 12.49 6.87
CA ASP A 142 -2.11 12.46 8.28
C ASP A 142 -3.01 11.25 8.56
N GLU A 143 -3.82 11.30 9.62
CA GLU A 143 -4.70 10.19 10.03
C GLU A 143 -5.87 9.94 9.07
N ASP A 144 -6.29 10.97 8.32
CA ASP A 144 -7.52 10.95 7.52
C ASP A 144 -7.23 11.05 6.03
N HIS A 145 -6.06 11.55 5.65
CA HIS A 145 -5.71 11.81 4.26
C HIS A 145 -4.52 10.96 3.78
N PHE A 146 -4.67 10.38 2.60
CA PHE A 146 -3.57 9.73 1.89
C PHE A 146 -3.63 9.99 0.40
N GLY A 147 -2.52 9.78 -0.30
CA GLY A 147 -2.43 9.90 -1.75
C GLY A 147 -1.71 8.72 -2.37
N PHE A 148 -1.88 8.60 -3.68
CA PHE A 148 -1.13 7.70 -4.51
C PHE A 148 -0.61 8.43 -5.74
N LEU A 149 0.69 8.29 -5.99
CA LEU A 149 1.40 8.84 -7.14
C LEU A 149 1.83 7.70 -8.05
N TRP A 150 1.24 7.61 -9.23
CA TRP A 150 1.65 6.66 -10.26
C TRP A 150 2.90 7.19 -10.97
N LEU A 151 3.83 6.31 -11.33
CA LEU A 151 4.98 6.69 -12.16
C LEU A 151 4.57 7.18 -13.57
N GLU A 152 3.34 6.90 -14.01
CA GLU A 152 2.75 7.41 -15.27
C GLU A 152 2.19 8.85 -15.13
N GLU A 153 2.81 9.69 -14.29
CA GLU A 153 2.51 11.12 -14.11
C GLU A 153 1.07 11.45 -13.66
N LYS A 154 0.38 10.51 -13.01
CA LYS A 154 -0.96 10.73 -12.42
C LYS A 154 -0.86 10.74 -10.90
N TYR A 155 -1.63 11.62 -10.28
CA TYR A 155 -1.76 11.68 -8.83
C TYR A 155 -3.23 11.80 -8.41
N PHE A 156 -3.60 11.03 -7.38
CA PHE A 156 -4.89 11.13 -6.71
C PHE A 156 -4.69 11.14 -5.20
N TRP A 157 -5.56 11.87 -4.50
CA TRP A 157 -5.62 11.88 -3.05
C TRP A 157 -7.01 11.47 -2.57
N TYR A 158 -7.06 10.98 -1.34
CA TYR A 158 -8.21 10.38 -0.71
C TYR A 158 -8.37 10.99 0.68
N ASP A 159 -9.63 11.20 1.03
CA ASP A 159 -10.07 11.75 2.30
C ASP A 159 -10.90 10.70 3.05
N ARG A 160 -10.90 10.76 4.38
CA ARG A 160 -11.67 9.85 5.21
C ARG A 160 -13.15 10.23 5.11
N VAL A 161 -13.99 9.24 4.86
CA VAL A 161 -15.44 9.39 5.02
C VAL A 161 -15.74 9.55 6.51
N GLN A 162 -16.28 10.72 6.88
CA GLN A 162 -16.54 11.10 8.28
C GLN A 162 -17.88 10.55 8.81
N ASP A 163 -18.73 10.06 7.93
CA ASP A 163 -20.00 9.43 8.31
C ASP A 163 -19.78 8.17 9.16
N THR A 164 -20.59 8.05 10.22
CA THR A 164 -20.65 6.82 11.02
C THR A 164 -21.73 5.90 10.46
N PHE A 165 -21.34 4.68 10.10
CA PHE A 165 -22.25 3.68 9.56
C PHE A 165 -22.65 2.66 10.64
N GLN A 166 -23.88 2.17 10.59
CA GLN A 166 -24.39 1.14 11.52
C GLN A 166 -24.32 -0.25 10.88
N ASN A 167 -24.09 -1.29 11.69
CA ASN A 167 -24.05 -2.69 11.25
C ASN A 167 -23.00 -2.98 10.15
N VAL A 168 -21.85 -2.31 10.22
CA VAL A 168 -20.78 -2.40 9.20
C VAL A 168 -19.59 -3.27 9.60
N GLU A 169 -19.60 -3.82 10.81
CA GLU A 169 -18.55 -4.73 11.25
C GLU A 169 -18.68 -6.08 10.53
N ALA A 170 -17.56 -6.56 10.00
CA ALA A 170 -17.54 -7.88 9.40
C ALA A 170 -17.71 -8.97 10.49
N PRO A 171 -18.50 -10.02 10.26
CA PRO A 171 -18.72 -11.08 11.24
C PRO A 171 -17.43 -11.80 11.68
N SER A 172 -16.44 -11.85 10.79
CA SER A 172 -15.09 -12.36 11.07
C SER A 172 -14.10 -11.81 10.04
N PRO A 173 -12.77 -11.88 10.31
CA PRO A 173 -11.76 -11.55 9.31
C PRO A 173 -11.90 -12.38 8.03
N GLN A 174 -12.29 -13.65 8.13
CA GLN A 174 -12.51 -14.49 6.95
C GLN A 174 -13.73 -14.02 6.14
N ALA A 175 -14.84 -13.66 6.79
CA ALA A 175 -16.02 -13.14 6.10
C ALA A 175 -15.70 -11.82 5.37
N PHE A 176 -14.83 -10.97 5.95
CA PHE A 176 -14.33 -9.77 5.28
C PHE A 176 -13.52 -10.11 4.01
N LEU A 177 -12.64 -11.12 4.08
CA LEU A 177 -11.87 -11.56 2.92
C LEU A 177 -12.75 -12.15 1.81
N GLU A 178 -13.78 -12.92 2.15
CA GLU A 178 -14.74 -13.42 1.15
C GLU A 178 -15.52 -12.27 0.51
N MET A 179 -16.02 -11.32 1.31
CA MET A 179 -16.66 -10.11 0.78
C MET A 179 -15.75 -9.34 -0.19
N LEU A 180 -14.46 -9.19 0.12
CA LEU A 180 -13.51 -8.54 -0.78
C LEU A 180 -13.37 -9.28 -2.12
N LYS A 181 -13.34 -10.62 -2.10
CA LYS A 181 -13.32 -11.43 -3.32
C LYS A 181 -14.60 -11.24 -4.13
N ASP A 182 -15.76 -11.28 -3.47
CA ASP A 182 -17.06 -11.11 -4.13
C ASP A 182 -17.17 -9.74 -4.81
N ILE A 183 -16.75 -8.67 -4.13
CA ILE A 183 -16.69 -7.32 -4.71
C ILE A 183 -15.81 -7.33 -5.96
N GLN A 184 -14.60 -7.90 -5.89
CA GLN A 184 -13.71 -7.99 -7.04
C GLN A 184 -14.28 -8.87 -8.18
N SER A 185 -15.01 -9.93 -7.87
CA SER A 185 -15.66 -10.75 -8.90
C SER A 185 -16.88 -10.07 -9.52
N SER A 186 -17.58 -9.21 -8.78
CA SER A 186 -18.82 -8.56 -9.23
C SER A 186 -18.65 -7.45 -10.28
N PHE A 187 -17.43 -6.90 -10.42
CA PHE A 187 -17.12 -5.91 -11.45
C PHE A 187 -16.64 -6.51 -12.78
N ILE A 188 -16.86 -7.82 -12.97
CA ILE A 188 -16.62 -8.58 -14.21
C ILE A 188 -17.94 -8.62 -15.00
N PHE A 189 -18.24 -7.58 -15.78
CA PHE A 189 -19.31 -7.56 -16.79
C PHE A 189 -18.87 -6.84 -18.05
#